data_AF-J7I8W2-F1
#
_entry.id   AF-J7I8W2-F1
#
_cell.length_a   1.000
_cell.length_b   1.000
_cell.length_c   1.000
_cell.angle_alpha   90.00
_cell.angle_beta   90.00
_cell.angle_gamma   90.00
#
_symmetry.space_group_name_H-M   'P 1'
#
loop_
_entity.id
_entity.type
_entity.pdbx_description
1 polymer ?
#
loop_
_entity_poly.entity_id
_entity_poly.type
_entity_poly.pdbx_seq_one_letter_code
_entity_poly.pdbx_strand_id
1 'polypeptide(L)'
;MNSVIFTGLVFVLLCVDNMSSAASGQSVVANQLIPINTALTLVMMRAEVVSPLGIPAEDIPRLVSLQVNRAVPLGTTLTAEMVKGYSPAK
;
A
#
# COMPACT_ATOMS: atom_id res chain seq x y z
N MET A 1 -23.22 31.34 -27.98
CA MET A 1 -23.70 30.38 -26.98
C MET A 1 -22.81 29.15 -26.99
N ASN A 2 -21.55 29.24 -26.55
CA ASN A 2 -20.58 28.13 -26.68
C ASN A 2 -19.78 27.86 -25.38
N SER A 3 -20.05 28.57 -24.29
CA SER A 3 -19.18 28.59 -23.10
C SER A 3 -19.56 27.59 -22.00
N VAL A 4 -20.68 26.86 -22.12
CA VAL A 4 -21.23 26.01 -21.03
C VAL A 4 -20.76 24.55 -21.12
N ILE A 5 -20.28 24.09 -22.29
CA ILE A 5 -19.93 22.68 -22.52
C ILE A 5 -18.53 22.36 -21.97
N PHE A 6 -17.62 23.34 -21.94
CA PHE A 6 -16.22 23.12 -21.55
C PHE A 6 -16.02 22.88 -20.05
N THR A 7 -16.91 23.41 -19.21
CA THR A 7 -16.78 23.29 -17.75
C THR A 7 -17.19 21.90 -17.23
N GLY A 8 -18.12 21.23 -17.91
CA GLY A 8 -18.61 19.90 -17.48
C GLY A 8 -17.62 18.77 -17.76
N LEU A 9 -16.92 18.80 -18.89
CA LEU A 9 -15.96 17.76 -19.27
C LEU A 9 -14.68 17.80 -18.42
N VAL A 10 -14.27 19.00 -17.99
CA VAL A 10 -13.12 19.18 -17.07
C VAL A 10 -13.42 18.62 -15.68
N PHE A 11 -14.65 18.73 -15.18
CA PHE A 11 -15.00 18.24 -13.85
C PHE A 11 -15.02 16.70 -13.78
N VAL A 12 -15.42 16.00 -14.86
CA VAL A 12 -15.37 14.53 -14.93
C VAL A 12 -13.93 14.00 -14.96
N LEU A 13 -13.01 14.69 -15.65
CA LEU A 13 -11.59 14.34 -15.64
C LEU A 13 -10.98 14.47 -14.23
N LEU A 14 -11.25 15.57 -13.52
CA LEU A 14 -10.77 15.74 -12.13
C LEU A 14 -11.28 14.65 -11.18
N CYS A 15 -12.49 14.12 -11.39
CA CYS A 15 -13.01 13.01 -10.60
C CYS A 15 -12.31 11.66 -10.91
N VAL A 16 -11.81 11.45 -12.13
CA VAL A 16 -11.01 10.27 -12.50
C VAL A 16 -9.58 10.39 -11.97
N ASP A 17 -8.97 11.57 -12.01
CA ASP A 17 -7.61 11.81 -11.50
C ASP A 17 -7.50 11.65 -9.97
N ASN A 18 -8.58 11.90 -9.22
CA ASN A 18 -8.62 11.65 -7.78
C ASN A 18 -8.67 10.15 -7.42
N MET A 19 -9.13 9.28 -8.34
CA MET A 19 -9.06 7.82 -8.17
C MET A 19 -7.72 7.25 -8.70
N SER A 20 -7.10 7.92 -9.68
CA SER A 20 -5.82 7.51 -10.28
C SER A 20 -4.58 7.87 -9.46
N SER A 21 -4.72 8.72 -8.44
CA SER A 21 -3.62 9.00 -7.49
C SER A 21 -3.36 7.85 -6.49
N ALA A 22 -4.16 6.78 -6.56
CA ALA A 22 -3.92 5.52 -5.86
C ALA A 22 -3.18 4.46 -6.73
N ALA A 23 -2.73 4.79 -7.93
CA ALA A 23 -2.39 3.78 -8.95
C ALA A 23 -0.89 3.42 -9.10
N SER A 24 0.02 3.93 -8.26
CA SER A 24 1.47 3.66 -8.44
C SER A 24 2.24 3.42 -7.15
N GLY A 25 1.57 3.06 -6.05
CA GLY A 25 2.24 2.68 -4.82
C GLY A 25 2.59 1.20 -4.86
N GLN A 26 3.86 0.83 -5.02
CA GLN A 26 4.27 -0.53 -4.70
C GLN A 26 3.93 -0.77 -3.22
N SER A 27 3.17 -1.81 -2.93
CA SER A 27 2.87 -2.20 -1.55
C SER A 27 3.80 -3.33 -1.12
N VAL A 28 3.99 -3.42 0.19
CA VAL A 28 4.75 -4.50 0.80
C VAL A 28 3.91 -5.78 0.80
N VAL A 29 4.42 -6.83 0.16
CA VAL A 29 3.80 -8.15 0.09
C VAL A 29 4.73 -9.17 0.73
N ALA A 30 4.15 -10.15 1.42
CA ALA A 30 4.91 -11.24 2.01
C ALA A 30 5.49 -12.16 0.92
N ASN A 31 6.81 -12.30 0.88
CA ASN A 31 7.50 -13.23 -0.03
C ASN A 31 7.45 -14.68 0.45
N GLN A 32 7.27 -14.88 1.76
CA GLN A 32 7.20 -16.18 2.42
C GLN A 32 6.17 -16.13 3.54
N LEU A 33 5.85 -17.29 4.13
CA LEU A 33 4.96 -17.35 5.27
C LEU A 33 5.66 -16.72 6.49
N ILE A 34 5.01 -15.71 7.09
CA ILE A 34 5.52 -15.00 8.27
C ILE A 34 4.66 -15.44 9.47
N PRO A 35 5.24 -16.17 10.44
CA PRO A 35 4.52 -16.57 11.64
C PRO A 35 4.16 -15.38 12.54
N ILE A 36 3.20 -15.59 13.45
CA ILE A 36 2.80 -14.58 14.45
C ILE A 36 4.00 -14.16 15.33
N ASN A 37 4.07 -12.87 15.68
CA ASN A 37 5.16 -12.26 16.46
C ASN A 37 6.57 -12.42 15.86
N THR A 38 6.66 -12.77 14.57
CA THR A 38 7.95 -12.82 13.88
C THR A 38 8.38 -11.43 13.48
N ALA A 39 9.66 -11.12 13.69
CA ALA A 39 10.26 -9.87 13.23
C ALA A 39 10.39 -9.88 11.70
N LEU A 40 9.90 -8.83 11.06
CA LEU A 40 9.98 -8.64 9.62
C LEU A 40 11.43 -8.41 9.19
N THR A 41 11.81 -9.01 8.08
CA THR A 41 13.12 -8.86 7.45
C THR A 41 12.97 -8.59 5.96
N LEU A 42 14.00 -8.01 5.34
CA LEU A 42 13.99 -7.63 3.93
C LEU A 42 13.71 -8.82 2.99
N VAL A 43 14.14 -10.03 3.36
CA VAL A 43 13.92 -11.24 2.53
C VAL A 43 12.49 -11.79 2.64
N MET A 44 11.75 -11.38 3.68
CA MET A 44 10.35 -11.78 3.90
C MET A 44 9.36 -10.85 3.20
N MET A 45 9.80 -9.69 2.73
CA MET A 45 8.99 -8.63 2.16
C MET A 45 9.41 -8.38 0.72
N ARG A 46 8.45 -8.20 -0.18
CA ARG A 46 8.68 -7.79 -1.56
C ARG A 46 7.82 -6.57 -1.89
N ALA A 47 8.31 -5.71 -2.77
CA ALA A 47 7.53 -4.60 -3.29
C ALA A 47 6.75 -5.08 -4.51
N GLU A 48 5.42 -5.03 -4.45
CA GLU A 48 4.55 -5.48 -5.54
C GLU A 48 3.38 -4.50 -5.72
N VAL A 49 3.00 -4.26 -6.98
CA VAL A 49 1.86 -3.39 -7.29
C VAL A 49 0.59 -4.20 -7.13
N VAL A 50 -0.14 -3.95 -6.04
CA VAL A 50 -1.38 -4.65 -5.66
C VAL A 50 -2.48 -3.64 -5.37
N SER A 51 -3.72 -4.03 -5.64
CA SER A 51 -4.91 -3.26 -5.31
C SER A 51 -5.89 -4.17 -4.54
N PRO A 52 -6.31 -3.81 -3.31
CA PRO A 52 -6.09 -2.54 -2.62
C PRO A 52 -4.65 -2.31 -2.12
N LEU A 53 -4.26 -1.04 -2.04
CA LEU A 53 -2.95 -0.61 -1.53
C LEU A 53 -2.80 -0.96 -0.04
N GLY A 54 -1.62 -1.44 0.32
CA GLY A 54 -1.23 -1.72 1.70
C GLY A 54 -0.21 -0.72 2.22
N ILE A 55 0.76 -1.22 2.98
CA ILE A 55 1.91 -0.43 3.42
C ILE A 55 2.78 -0.10 2.19
N PRO A 56 3.17 1.16 1.97
CA PRO A 56 4.06 1.55 0.88
C PRO A 56 5.43 0.87 0.98
N ALA A 57 6.02 0.54 -0.18
CA ALA A 57 7.32 -0.10 -0.25
C ALA A 57 8.46 0.81 0.27
N GLU A 58 8.30 2.14 0.26
CA GLU A 58 9.26 3.06 0.88
C GLU A 58 9.44 2.82 2.39
N ASP A 59 8.44 2.23 3.05
CA ASP A 59 8.45 1.91 4.47
C ASP A 59 9.09 0.56 4.81
N ILE A 60 9.51 -0.24 3.80
CA ILE A 60 10.24 -1.51 4.02
C ILE A 60 11.37 -1.41 5.05
N PRO A 61 12.33 -0.45 4.98
CA PRO A 61 13.39 -0.34 5.98
C PRO A 61 12.89 -0.01 7.38
N ARG A 62 11.74 0.67 7.51
CA ARG A 62 11.10 1.00 8.79
C ARG A 62 10.31 -0.17 9.37
N LEU A 63 9.87 -1.08 8.52
CA LEU A 63 9.22 -2.34 8.89
C LEU A 63 10.20 -3.38 9.41
N VAL A 64 11.48 -3.31 9.02
CA VAL A 64 12.50 -4.24 9.50
C VAL A 64 12.58 -4.19 11.03
N SER A 65 12.56 -5.34 11.67
CA SER A 65 12.53 -5.52 13.15
C SER A 65 11.17 -5.31 13.81
N LEU A 66 10.14 -4.82 13.09
CA LEU A 66 8.77 -4.81 13.62
C LEU A 66 8.16 -6.20 13.58
N GLN A 67 7.27 -6.49 14.51
CA GLN A 67 6.59 -7.79 14.60
C GLN A 67 5.19 -7.72 14.01
N VAL A 68 4.80 -8.81 13.35
CA VAL A 68 3.41 -8.97 12.91
C VAL A 68 2.52 -9.45 14.05
N ASN A 69 1.29 -8.94 14.11
CA ASN A 69 0.29 -9.34 15.10
C ASN A 69 -0.46 -10.64 14.74
N ARG A 70 -0.31 -11.10 13.49
CA ARG A 70 -0.97 -12.32 12.97
C ARG A 70 -0.02 -13.07 12.05
N ALA A 71 -0.35 -14.33 11.76
CA ALA A 71 0.31 -15.05 10.69
C ALA A 71 -0.08 -14.44 9.33
N VAL A 72 0.94 -14.16 8.51
CA VAL A 72 0.78 -13.60 7.16
C VAL A 72 1.19 -14.66 6.14
N PRO A 73 0.27 -15.14 5.30
CA PRO A 73 0.59 -16.11 4.25
C PRO A 73 1.46 -15.50 3.15
N LEU A 74 2.16 -16.36 2.39
CA LEU A 74 2.89 -15.96 1.19
C LEU A 74 1.95 -15.27 0.20
N GLY A 75 2.41 -14.18 -0.40
CA GLY A 75 1.66 -13.40 -1.38
C GLY A 75 0.57 -12.50 -0.78
N THR A 76 0.50 -12.41 0.54
CA THR A 76 -0.45 -11.51 1.21
C THR A 76 0.17 -10.12 1.36
N THR A 77 -0.60 -9.09 1.00
CA THR A 77 -0.25 -7.68 1.21
C THR A 77 -0.20 -7.35 2.69
N LEU A 78 0.90 -6.77 3.16
CA LEU A 78 1.02 -6.24 4.51
C LEU A 78 0.23 -4.93 4.62
N THR A 79 -0.62 -4.86 5.64
CA THR A 79 -1.37 -3.66 6.02
C THR A 79 -0.94 -3.17 7.41
N ALA A 80 -1.16 -1.88 7.69
CA ALA A 80 -0.68 -1.23 8.92
C ALA A 80 -1.19 -1.90 10.20
N GLU A 81 -2.44 -2.39 10.19
CA GLU A 81 -3.06 -3.14 11.29
C GLU A 81 -2.39 -4.48 11.60
N MET A 82 -1.67 -5.07 10.62
CA MET A 82 -0.99 -6.34 10.80
C MET A 82 0.37 -6.19 11.46
N VAL A 83 0.94 -4.99 11.52
CA VAL A 83 2.30 -4.73 12.02
C VAL A 83 2.24 -3.93 13.32
N LYS A 84 2.77 -4.51 14.40
CA LYS A 84 2.80 -3.85 15.71
C LYS A 84 3.76 -2.67 15.70
N GLY A 85 3.26 -1.51 16.09
CA GLY A 85 4.07 -0.29 16.19
C GLY A 85 4.42 0.36 14.86
N TYR A 86 3.80 -0.09 13.75
CA TYR A 86 3.96 0.58 12.48
C TYR A 86 3.21 1.93 12.48
N SER A 87 3.94 3.00 12.19
CA SER A 87 3.39 4.34 12.03
C SER A 87 3.73 4.82 10.62
N PRO A 88 2.71 5.01 9.74
CA PRO A 88 2.94 5.41 8.36
C PRO A 88 3.73 6.72 8.32
N ALA A 89 4.71 6.81 7.42
CA ALA A 89 5.34 8.10 7.13
C ALA A 89 4.23 9.06 6.64
N LYS A 90 4.13 10.23 7.27
CA LYS A 90 3.14 11.26 6.92
C LYS A 90 3.54 11.96 5.63
#